data_AF-A0A917G4Q5-F1
#
_entry.id   AF-A0A917G4Q5-F1
#
_cell.length_a   1.000
_cell.length_b   1.000
_cell.length_c   1.000
_cell.angle_alpha   90.00
_cell.angle_beta   90.00
_cell.angle_gamma   90.00
#
_symmetry.space_group_name_H-M   'P 1'
#
loop_
_entity.id
_entity.type
_entity.pdbx_description
1 polymer ?
#
loop_
_entity_poly.entity_id
_entity_poly.type
_entity_poly.pdbx_seq_one_letter_code
_entity_poly.pdbx_strand_id
1 'polypeptide(L)'
;MVQKAVLYCRVSTTKQTQATSLARQEEELRQFANQQGLVVEAVFEDQFSGYEVDRDGLLMLLDFVKEHNIPYVLVQDETRLGRGNARVAVLHLIQKLQAQVLCMNDAGPLQMNDMDTMLLEILAIVEEYQRKIHNAKIKRGMKRAVEQGYRPQDNLRNRGNLEGKPRIEVPIDEIVRLRDAGLTFQEITTTLNGLGYDVSKATVNRRYLSYAEEQNNIKQ
;
A
#
# COMPACT_ATOMS: atom_id res chain seq x y z
N MET A 1 -11.03 -12.99 -15.10
CA MET A 1 -9.67 -12.48 -15.34
C MET A 1 -8.74 -13.67 -15.40
N VAL A 2 -7.79 -13.68 -16.33
CA VAL A 2 -6.76 -14.74 -16.37
C VAL A 2 -5.80 -14.49 -15.20
N GLN A 3 -5.56 -15.51 -14.40
CA GLN A 3 -4.69 -15.39 -13.23
C GLN A 3 -3.24 -15.67 -13.63
N LYS A 4 -2.35 -14.74 -13.29
CA LYS A 4 -0.94 -14.75 -13.70
C LYS A 4 -0.05 -15.37 -12.64
N ALA A 5 1.02 -16.03 -13.07
CA ALA A 5 1.97 -16.67 -12.19
C ALA A 5 3.41 -16.52 -12.69
N VAL A 6 4.36 -16.64 -11.77
CA VAL A 6 5.77 -16.84 -12.08
C VAL A 6 6.28 -18.13 -11.46
N LEU A 7 7.27 -18.75 -12.09
CA LEU A 7 7.87 -19.99 -11.60
C LEU A 7 9.22 -19.69 -10.96
N TYR A 8 9.52 -20.40 -9.87
CA TYR A 8 10.83 -20.34 -9.23
C TYR A 8 11.43 -21.74 -9.08
N CYS A 9 12.55 -21.96 -9.77
CA CYS A 9 13.29 -23.21 -9.80
C CYS A 9 14.61 -23.04 -9.05
N ARG A 10 15.03 -24.07 -8.30
CA ARG A 10 16.30 -23.99 -7.56
C ARG A 10 16.95 -25.34 -7.36
N VAL A 11 18.27 -25.36 -7.46
CA VAL A 11 19.11 -26.53 -7.16
C VAL A 11 20.27 -26.19 -6.22
N SER A 12 20.67 -27.16 -5.42
CA SER A 12 21.67 -27.00 -4.35
C SER A 12 23.12 -27.23 -4.78
N THR A 13 23.41 -27.60 -6.04
CA THR A 13 24.78 -27.88 -6.52
C THR A 13 24.96 -27.56 -8.02
N THR A 14 26.19 -27.23 -8.42
CA THR A 14 26.62 -26.90 -9.80
C THR A 14 27.01 -28.10 -10.68
N LYS A 15 26.77 -29.35 -10.27
CA LYS A 15 27.10 -30.50 -11.13
C LYS A 15 26.22 -30.48 -12.38
N GLN A 16 26.81 -30.68 -13.56
CA GLN A 16 26.13 -30.73 -14.88
C GLN A 16 24.89 -31.63 -14.93
N THR A 17 24.80 -32.65 -14.06
CA THR A 17 23.63 -33.50 -13.87
C THR A 17 22.37 -32.77 -13.34
N GLN A 18 22.47 -31.50 -12.93
CA GLN A 18 21.37 -30.71 -12.38
C GLN A 18 20.78 -29.67 -13.35
N ALA A 19 21.40 -29.41 -14.51
CA ALA A 19 20.76 -28.59 -15.55
C ALA A 19 19.46 -29.26 -16.05
N THR A 20 19.50 -30.59 -16.20
CA THR A 20 18.31 -31.43 -16.43
C THR A 20 17.31 -31.39 -15.27
N SER A 21 17.77 -31.13 -14.04
CA SER A 21 16.90 -31.01 -12.86
C SER A 21 16.10 -29.71 -12.87
N LEU A 22 16.74 -28.57 -13.22
CA LEU A 22 16.04 -27.28 -13.36
C LEU A 22 15.04 -27.31 -14.52
N ALA A 23 15.45 -27.81 -15.69
CA ALA A 23 14.55 -27.96 -16.83
C ALA A 23 13.32 -28.83 -16.49
N ARG A 24 13.53 -29.95 -15.78
CA ARG A 24 12.43 -30.80 -15.30
C ARG A 24 11.55 -30.07 -14.29
N GLN A 25 12.13 -29.31 -13.36
CA GLN A 25 11.35 -28.50 -12.41
C GLN A 25 10.47 -27.48 -13.13
N GLU A 26 11.02 -26.78 -14.13
CA GLU A 26 10.27 -25.83 -14.94
C GLU A 26 9.12 -26.53 -15.68
N GLU A 27 9.38 -27.66 -16.33
CA GLU A 27 8.37 -28.42 -17.05
C GLU A 27 7.22 -28.86 -16.14
N GLU A 28 7.53 -29.45 -14.99
CA GLU A 28 6.55 -29.87 -13.98
C GLU A 28 5.73 -28.69 -13.46
N LEU A 29 6.38 -27.55 -13.19
CA LEU A 29 5.71 -26.34 -12.73
C LEU A 29 4.82 -25.71 -13.81
N ARG A 30 5.21 -25.76 -15.09
CA ARG A 30 4.36 -25.31 -16.20
C ARG A 30 3.13 -26.19 -16.34
N GLN A 31 3.28 -27.52 -16.20
CA GLN A 31 2.15 -28.45 -16.19
C GLN A 31 1.22 -28.16 -15.02
N PHE A 32 1.77 -27.94 -13.82
CA PHE A 32 1.00 -27.58 -12.64
C PHE A 32 0.26 -26.23 -12.82
N ALA A 33 0.92 -25.21 -13.36
CA ALA A 33 0.29 -23.92 -13.66
C ALA A 33 -0.91 -24.08 -14.61
N ASN A 34 -0.75 -24.88 -15.67
CA ASN A 34 -1.82 -25.18 -16.61
C ASN A 34 -2.99 -25.91 -15.93
N GLN A 35 -2.73 -26.87 -15.05
CA GLN A 35 -3.76 -27.57 -14.28
C GLN A 35 -4.53 -26.63 -13.34
N GLN A 36 -3.86 -25.62 -12.79
CA GLN A 36 -4.46 -24.58 -11.94
C GLN A 36 -5.11 -23.43 -12.74
N GLY A 37 -5.08 -23.47 -14.07
CA GLY A 37 -5.62 -22.41 -14.93
C GLY A 37 -4.85 -21.08 -14.84
N LEU A 38 -3.55 -21.15 -14.51
CA LEU A 38 -2.66 -20.01 -14.37
C LEU A 38 -1.82 -19.80 -15.64
N VAL A 39 -1.57 -18.54 -16.01
CA VAL A 39 -0.66 -18.19 -17.10
C VAL A 39 0.71 -17.83 -16.54
N VAL A 40 1.73 -18.55 -17.00
CA VAL A 40 3.13 -18.30 -16.62
C VAL A 40 3.68 -17.12 -17.41
N GLU A 41 4.04 -16.05 -16.71
CA GLU A 41 4.60 -14.82 -17.30
C GLU A 41 6.13 -14.85 -17.38
N ALA A 42 6.78 -15.46 -16.39
CA ALA A 42 8.24 -15.57 -16.33
C ALA A 42 8.68 -16.77 -15.46
N VAL A 43 9.92 -17.20 -15.68
CA VAL A 43 10.61 -18.26 -14.94
C VAL A 43 11.91 -17.70 -14.41
N PHE A 44 12.19 -17.95 -13.13
CA PHE A 44 13.40 -17.53 -12.46
C PHE A 44 14.08 -18.74 -11.84
N GLU A 45 15.40 -18.79 -11.91
CA GLU A 45 16.17 -19.93 -11.42
C GLU A 45 17.39 -19.51 -10.63
N ASP A 46 17.73 -20.31 -9.62
CA ASP A 46 18.96 -20.16 -8.84
C ASP A 46 19.75 -21.48 -8.78
N GLN A 47 21.07 -21.38 -8.95
CA GLN A 47 22.02 -22.49 -8.81
C GLN A 47 23.00 -22.20 -7.67
N PHE A 48 23.04 -23.07 -6.67
CA PHE A 48 23.96 -22.92 -5.56
C PHE A 48 25.38 -23.42 -5.92
N SER A 49 26.38 -22.54 -5.90
CA SER A 49 27.78 -22.84 -6.25
C SER A 49 28.65 -23.33 -5.08
N GLY A 50 28.04 -23.72 -3.97
CA GLY A 50 28.72 -24.31 -2.81
C GLY A 50 29.13 -23.30 -1.74
N TYR A 51 29.69 -22.14 -2.13
CA TYR A 51 30.11 -21.08 -1.20
C TYR A 51 29.36 -19.76 -1.39
N GLU A 52 28.84 -19.47 -2.58
CA GLU A 52 28.07 -18.26 -2.84
C GLU A 52 26.56 -18.50 -2.66
N VAL A 53 25.93 -17.55 -1.98
CA VAL A 53 24.51 -17.54 -1.60
C VAL A 53 23.76 -16.53 -2.47
N ASP A 54 24.29 -16.16 -3.64
CA ASP A 54 23.62 -15.19 -4.49
C ASP A 54 22.38 -15.85 -5.10
N ARG A 55 21.24 -15.36 -4.64
CA ARG A 55 19.90 -15.74 -5.08
C ARG A 55 19.37 -14.67 -6.02
N ASP A 56 20.15 -14.38 -7.05
CA ASP A 56 19.81 -13.33 -8.02
C ASP A 56 18.49 -13.65 -8.72
N GLY A 57 18.21 -14.92 -8.99
CA GLY A 57 16.94 -15.37 -9.55
C GLY A 57 15.77 -15.03 -8.63
N LEU A 58 15.91 -15.27 -7.32
CA LEU A 58 14.88 -14.88 -6.35
C LEU A 58 14.69 -13.37 -6.24
N LEU A 59 15.76 -12.58 -6.29
CA LEU A 59 15.69 -11.12 -6.24
C LEU A 59 14.97 -10.57 -7.49
N MET A 60 15.37 -11.05 -8.67
CA MET A 60 14.72 -10.72 -9.94
C MET A 60 13.23 -11.11 -9.94
N LEU A 61 12.89 -12.26 -9.36
CA LEU A 61 11.51 -12.68 -9.19
C LEU A 61 10.72 -11.69 -8.34
N LEU A 62 11.26 -11.27 -7.18
CA LEU A 62 10.58 -10.32 -6.29
C LEU A 62 10.36 -8.97 -6.96
N ASP A 63 11.34 -8.48 -7.72
CA ASP A 63 11.21 -7.25 -8.49
C ASP A 63 10.16 -7.38 -9.60
N PHE A 64 10.15 -8.50 -10.33
CA PHE A 64 9.16 -8.75 -11.38
C PHE A 64 7.74 -8.87 -10.83
N VAL A 65 7.56 -9.58 -9.71
CA VAL A 65 6.26 -9.71 -9.02
C VAL A 65 5.74 -8.33 -8.62
N LYS A 66 6.62 -7.47 -8.11
CA LYS A 66 6.30 -6.10 -7.71
C LYS A 66 5.94 -5.21 -8.89
N GLU A 67 6.71 -5.27 -9.98
CA GLU A 67 6.50 -4.42 -11.16
C GLU A 67 5.22 -4.80 -11.91
N HIS A 68 4.94 -6.09 -12.03
CA HIS A 68 3.83 -6.61 -12.84
C HIS A 68 2.60 -7.04 -12.04
N ASN A 69 2.61 -6.84 -10.71
CA ASN A 69 1.54 -7.24 -9.79
C ASN A 69 1.12 -8.71 -9.98
N ILE A 70 2.11 -9.62 -10.00
CA ILE A 70 1.86 -11.05 -10.19
C ILE A 70 1.28 -11.65 -8.90
N PRO A 71 0.08 -12.26 -8.94
CA PRO A 71 -0.57 -12.77 -7.73
C PRO A 71 -0.01 -14.12 -7.23
N TYR A 72 0.66 -14.90 -8.09
CA TYR A 72 1.11 -16.25 -7.74
C TYR A 72 2.58 -16.51 -8.04
N VAL A 73 3.27 -17.12 -7.07
CA VAL A 73 4.62 -17.67 -7.22
C VAL A 73 4.55 -19.18 -7.06
N LEU A 74 4.99 -19.93 -8.07
CA LEU A 74 4.95 -21.39 -8.06
C LEU A 74 6.32 -21.97 -7.75
N VAL A 75 6.36 -22.90 -6.81
CA VAL A 75 7.55 -23.68 -6.44
C VAL A 75 7.23 -25.16 -6.42
N GLN A 76 8.23 -26.00 -6.72
CA GLN A 76 8.07 -27.45 -6.66
C GLN A 76 7.78 -27.91 -5.22
N ASP A 77 8.57 -27.42 -4.27
CA ASP A 77 8.49 -27.75 -2.85
C ASP A 77 8.98 -26.60 -1.96
N GLU A 78 8.67 -26.66 -0.66
CA GLU A 78 9.03 -25.64 0.33
C GLU A 78 10.55 -25.37 0.43
N THR A 79 11.38 -26.36 0.11
CA THR A 79 12.84 -26.26 0.27
C THR A 79 13.46 -25.33 -0.79
N ARG A 80 12.74 -25.04 -1.89
CA ARG A 80 13.16 -24.07 -2.91
C ARG A 80 13.28 -22.67 -2.32
N LEU A 81 12.38 -22.27 -1.42
CA LEU A 81 12.42 -20.97 -0.75
C LEU A 81 13.53 -20.85 0.30
N GLY A 82 14.08 -21.96 0.78
CA GLY A 82 15.12 -22.00 1.81
C GLY A 82 14.71 -22.82 3.02
N ARG A 83 15.51 -22.75 4.09
CA ARG A 83 15.27 -23.47 5.36
C ARG A 83 15.18 -22.48 6.51
N GLY A 84 14.35 -22.78 7.51
CA GLY A 84 14.17 -21.97 8.72
C GLY A 84 13.89 -20.50 8.41
N ASN A 85 14.63 -19.59 9.05
CA ASN A 85 14.44 -18.14 8.94
C ASN A 85 14.51 -17.62 7.49
N ALA A 86 15.30 -18.25 6.61
CA ALA A 86 15.38 -17.85 5.22
C ALA A 86 14.07 -18.07 4.47
N ARG A 87 13.35 -19.17 4.74
CA ARG A 87 12.02 -19.42 4.17
C ARG A 87 11.03 -18.35 4.63
N VAL A 88 10.99 -18.10 5.94
CA VAL A 88 10.07 -17.11 6.54
C VAL A 88 10.31 -15.72 5.97
N ALA A 89 11.57 -15.31 5.80
CA ALA A 89 11.93 -14.03 5.19
C ALA A 89 11.39 -13.90 3.76
N VAL A 90 11.52 -14.97 2.95
CA VAL A 90 11.01 -14.96 1.56
C VAL A 90 9.49 -14.92 1.53
N LEU A 91 8.82 -15.69 2.39
CA LEU A 91 7.35 -15.67 2.51
C LEU A 91 6.85 -14.28 2.91
N HIS A 92 7.50 -13.64 3.88
CA HIS A 92 7.18 -12.26 4.29
C HIS A 92 7.29 -11.29 3.13
N LEU A 93 8.36 -11.37 2.33
CA LEU A 93 8.57 -10.50 1.17
C LEU A 93 7.49 -10.71 0.11
N ILE A 94 7.16 -11.96 -0.23
CA ILE A 94 6.12 -12.28 -1.22
C ILE A 94 4.74 -11.81 -0.73
N GLN A 95 4.41 -12.03 0.55
CA GLN A 95 3.15 -11.57 1.14
C GLN A 95 3.03 -10.04 1.13
N LYS A 96 4.13 -9.32 1.38
CA LYS A 96 4.18 -7.86 1.29
C LYS A 96 3.91 -7.34 -0.12
N LEU A 97 4.21 -8.13 -1.14
CA LEU A 97 3.88 -7.87 -2.54
C LEU A 97 2.45 -8.31 -2.91
N GLN A 98 1.63 -8.73 -1.93
CA GLN A 98 0.27 -9.23 -2.13
C GLN A 98 0.20 -10.46 -3.06
N ALA A 99 1.28 -11.23 -3.11
CA ALA A 99 1.36 -12.48 -3.85
C ALA A 99 1.28 -13.69 -2.91
N GLN A 100 0.90 -14.83 -3.46
CA GLN A 100 0.78 -16.10 -2.74
C GLN A 100 1.69 -17.17 -3.35
N VAL A 101 2.32 -17.98 -2.50
CA VAL A 101 3.10 -19.13 -2.94
C VAL A 101 2.21 -20.35 -3.11
N LEU A 102 2.28 -20.98 -4.29
CA LEU A 102 1.69 -22.29 -4.56
C LEU A 102 2.81 -23.34 -4.67
N CYS A 103 2.64 -24.43 -3.93
CA CYS A 103 3.53 -25.57 -3.92
C CYS A 103 2.92 -26.70 -4.75
N MET A 104 3.68 -27.22 -5.71
CA MET A 104 3.24 -28.34 -6.55
C MET A 104 3.07 -29.62 -5.72
N ASN A 105 4.01 -29.94 -4.84
CA ASN A 105 3.95 -31.15 -4.02
C ASN A 105 2.76 -31.17 -3.06
N ASP A 106 2.32 -29.99 -2.59
CA ASP A 106 1.14 -29.84 -1.73
C ASP A 106 -0.14 -29.59 -2.56
N ALA A 107 -0.04 -29.57 -3.89
CA ALA A 107 -1.11 -29.28 -4.84
C ALA A 107 -1.92 -28.01 -4.51
N GLY A 108 -1.27 -26.98 -3.96
CA GLY A 108 -2.00 -25.82 -3.45
C GLY A 108 -1.15 -24.78 -2.72
N PRO A 109 -1.79 -23.89 -1.93
CA PRO A 109 -1.10 -22.88 -1.14
C PRO A 109 -0.08 -23.51 -0.20
N LEU A 110 1.12 -22.94 -0.14
CA LEU A 110 2.13 -23.38 0.81
C LEU A 110 1.59 -23.21 2.23
N GLN A 111 1.52 -24.31 2.98
CA GLN A 111 1.10 -24.28 4.37
C GLN A 111 2.24 -23.73 5.24
N MET A 112 1.90 -22.78 6.11
CA MET A 112 2.81 -22.29 7.14
C MET A 112 2.64 -23.17 8.38
N ASN A 113 3.75 -23.54 9.02
CA ASN A 113 3.67 -24.17 10.33
C ASN A 113 3.48 -23.10 11.43
N ASP A 114 3.22 -23.54 12.67
CA ASP A 114 3.00 -22.63 13.80
C ASP A 114 4.22 -21.72 14.05
N MET A 115 5.43 -22.23 13.86
CA MET A 115 6.67 -21.46 14.04
C MET A 115 6.83 -20.38 12.97
N ASP A 116 6.54 -20.69 11.71
CA ASP A 116 6.56 -19.74 10.59
C ASP A 116 5.57 -18.61 10.87
N THR A 117 4.37 -18.96 11.32
CA THR A 117 3.32 -18.00 11.68
C THR A 117 3.75 -17.09 12.83
N MET A 118 4.25 -17.66 13.92
CA MET A 118 4.77 -16.88 15.06
C MET A 118 5.91 -15.95 14.66
N LEU A 119 6.85 -16.41 13.81
CA LEU A 119 7.97 -15.58 13.36
C LEU A 119 7.48 -14.41 12.49
N LEU A 120 6.50 -14.64 11.61
CA LEU A 120 5.88 -13.57 10.82
C LEU A 120 5.15 -12.55 11.70
N GLU A 121 4.42 -13.01 12.71
CA GLU A 121 3.76 -12.12 13.67
C GLU A 121 4.77 -11.28 14.45
N ILE A 122 5.87 -11.89 14.94
CA ILE A 122 6.95 -11.17 15.61
C ILE A 122 7.56 -10.12 14.67
N LEU A 123 7.85 -10.49 13.42
CA LEU A 123 8.37 -9.56 12.41
C LEU A 123 7.42 -8.39 12.18
N ALA A 124 6.12 -8.66 12.03
CA ALA A 124 5.10 -7.62 11.85
C ALA A 124 5.04 -6.66 13.05
N ILE A 125 5.14 -7.19 14.28
CA ILE A 125 5.20 -6.37 15.50
C ILE A 125 6.47 -5.51 15.53
N VAL A 126 7.63 -6.09 15.18
CA VAL A 126 8.90 -5.36 15.12
C VAL A 126 8.83 -4.24 14.09
N GLU A 127 8.28 -4.49 12.89
CA GLU A 127 8.10 -3.48 11.85
C GLU A 127 7.18 -2.33 12.31
N GLU A 128 6.06 -2.66 12.98
CA GLU A 128 5.19 -1.65 13.57
C GLU A 128 5.92 -0.81 14.62
N TYR A 129 6.71 -1.44 15.47
CA TYR A 129 7.47 -0.75 16.50
C TYR A 129 8.53 0.18 15.88
N GLN A 130 9.27 -0.28 14.87
CA GLN A 130 10.23 0.54 14.11
C GLN A 130 9.54 1.76 13.47
N ARG A 131 8.38 1.57 12.85
CA ARG A 131 7.57 2.67 12.29
C ARG A 131 7.19 3.69 13.36
N LYS A 132 6.75 3.24 14.55
CA LYS A 132 6.43 4.13 15.68
C LYS A 132 7.65 4.93 16.14
N ILE A 133 8.81 4.29 16.30
CA ILE A 133 10.07 4.97 16.67
C ILE A 133 10.45 6.00 15.61
N HIS A 134 10.40 5.63 14.33
CA HIS A 134 10.74 6.52 13.22
C HIS A 134 9.84 7.76 13.22
N ASN A 135 8.52 7.58 13.31
CA ASN A 135 7.56 8.68 13.39
C ASN A 135 7.78 9.55 14.64
N ALA A 136 8.10 8.95 15.79
CA ALA A 136 8.43 9.70 16.99
C ALA A 136 9.72 10.51 16.84
N LYS A 137 10.71 10.01 16.09
CA LYS A 137 11.95 10.73 15.76
C LYS A 137 11.66 11.90 14.82
N ILE A 138 10.90 11.68 13.75
CA ILE A 138 10.44 12.74 12.82
C ILE A 138 9.69 13.83 13.60
N LYS A 139 8.72 13.47 14.44
CA LYS A 139 7.93 14.41 15.25
C LYS A 139 8.79 15.24 16.20
N ARG A 140 9.76 14.60 16.88
CA ARG A 140 10.70 15.30 17.77
C ARG A 140 11.62 16.25 16.99
N GLY A 141 12.15 15.80 15.86
CA GLY A 141 12.97 16.63 14.97
C GLY A 141 12.22 17.85 14.45
N MET A 142 10.99 17.63 13.97
CA MET A 142 10.09 18.69 13.52
C MET A 142 9.80 19.70 14.62
N LYS A 143 9.47 19.24 15.83
CA LYS A 143 9.20 20.13 16.97
C LYS A 143 10.40 21.03 17.29
N ARG A 144 11.62 20.47 17.34
CA ARG A 144 12.84 21.24 17.57
C ARG A 144 13.12 22.24 16.45
N ALA A 145 12.92 21.85 15.20
CA ALA A 145 13.09 22.75 14.07
C ALA A 145 12.12 23.94 14.20
N VAL A 146 10.85 23.68 14.55
CA VAL A 146 9.84 24.71 14.79
C VAL A 146 10.23 25.65 15.93
N GLU A 147 10.72 25.10 17.04
CA GLU A 147 11.25 25.89 18.16
C GLU A 147 12.44 26.77 17.75
N GLN A 148 13.23 26.34 16.76
CA GLN A 148 14.34 27.09 16.16
C GLN A 148 13.92 28.03 15.01
N GLY A 149 12.61 28.20 14.78
CA GLY A 149 12.07 29.15 13.81
C GLY A 149 11.77 28.56 12.42
N TYR A 150 11.99 27.27 12.20
CA TYR A 150 11.52 26.61 10.98
C TYR A 150 9.99 26.61 10.93
N ARG A 151 9.42 26.98 9.79
CA ARG A 151 7.98 27.08 9.58
C ARG A 151 7.52 26.01 8.61
N PRO A 152 6.96 24.87 9.06
CA PRO A 152 6.59 23.76 8.16
C PRO A 152 5.59 24.17 7.07
N GLN A 153 4.76 25.19 7.34
CA GLN A 153 3.86 25.78 6.36
C GLN A 153 4.56 26.30 5.09
N ASP A 154 5.85 26.61 5.19
CA ASP A 154 6.68 27.07 4.09
C ASP A 154 6.99 25.93 3.08
N ASN A 155 6.80 24.66 3.44
CA ASN A 155 6.98 23.54 2.50
C ASN A 155 5.68 23.07 1.85
N LEU A 156 4.57 23.74 2.12
CA LEU A 156 3.33 23.50 1.40
C LEU A 156 3.50 24.04 -0.03
N ARG A 157 3.37 23.15 -1.02
CA ARG A 157 3.45 23.47 -2.47
C ARG A 157 2.43 24.51 -2.92
N ASN A 158 1.39 24.74 -2.10
CA ASN A 158 0.42 25.82 -2.22
C ASN A 158 0.72 26.93 -1.20
N ARG A 159 1.94 27.48 -1.20
CA ARG A 159 2.16 28.80 -0.58
C ARG A 159 1.40 29.82 -1.41
N GLY A 160 0.16 30.09 -0.99
CA GLY A 160 -0.72 31.02 -1.66
C GLY A 160 -1.79 30.31 -2.47
N ASN A 161 -2.92 30.05 -1.84
CA ASN A 161 -4.14 30.59 -2.41
C ASN A 161 -4.23 32.04 -1.93
N LEU A 162 -3.43 32.94 -2.52
CA LEU A 162 -3.85 34.34 -2.65
C LEU A 162 -5.12 34.37 -3.52
N GLU A 163 -5.16 33.49 -4.52
CA GLU A 163 -6.36 33.05 -5.21
C GLU A 163 -6.78 31.68 -4.70
N GLY A 164 -7.53 31.65 -3.59
CA GLY A 164 -8.56 30.62 -3.40
C GLY A 164 -9.25 30.27 -4.71
N LYS A 165 -10.04 29.18 -4.78
CA LYS A 165 -11.31 29.40 -5.51
C LYS A 165 -11.86 30.71 -4.90
N PRO A 166 -12.03 31.79 -5.69
CA PRO A 166 -12.43 33.08 -5.14
C PRO A 166 -13.59 32.80 -4.21
N ARG A 167 -13.53 33.33 -2.99
CA ARG A 167 -14.59 33.13 -2.01
C ARG A 167 -15.87 33.52 -2.73
N ILE A 168 -16.73 32.54 -3.03
CA ILE A 168 -17.98 32.82 -3.73
C ILE A 168 -18.68 33.85 -2.85
N GLU A 169 -18.88 35.03 -3.42
CA GLU A 169 -19.61 36.09 -2.77
C GLU A 169 -21.06 35.62 -2.68
N VAL A 170 -21.53 35.50 -1.45
CA VAL A 170 -22.88 35.06 -1.16
C VAL A 170 -23.52 36.07 -0.24
N PRO A 171 -24.82 36.36 -0.41
CA PRO A 171 -25.54 37.28 0.45
C PRO A 171 -25.67 36.66 1.84
N ILE A 172 -24.82 37.08 2.78
CA ILE A 172 -24.82 36.57 4.16
C ILE A 172 -26.14 36.90 4.85
N ASP A 173 -26.67 38.11 4.64
CA ASP A 173 -27.94 38.54 5.20
C ASP A 173 -29.10 37.64 4.77
N GLU A 174 -29.09 37.17 3.51
CA GLU A 174 -30.10 36.25 3.00
C GLU A 174 -29.94 34.85 3.59
N ILE A 175 -28.70 34.37 3.76
CA ILE A 175 -28.42 33.10 4.46
C ILE A 175 -28.98 33.15 5.88
N VAL A 176 -28.76 34.25 6.61
CA VAL A 176 -29.25 34.45 7.98
C VAL A 176 -30.77 34.53 8.00
N ARG A 177 -31.38 35.34 7.13
CA ARG A 177 -32.85 35.48 7.05
C ARG A 177 -33.54 34.14 6.79
N LEU A 178 -33.05 33.36 5.82
CA LEU A 178 -33.63 32.05 5.50
C LEU A 178 -33.41 31.05 6.63
N ARG A 179 -32.30 31.17 7.37
CA ARG A 179 -32.04 30.33 8.53
C ARG A 179 -32.96 30.66 9.69
N ASP A 180 -33.21 31.93 9.96
CA ASP A 180 -34.14 32.42 10.98
C ASP A 180 -35.60 32.08 10.62
N ALA A 181 -35.93 32.02 9.33
CA ALA A 181 -37.21 31.51 8.82
C ALA A 181 -37.35 29.98 8.93
N GLY A 182 -36.34 29.28 9.47
CA GLY A 182 -36.40 27.85 9.77
C GLY A 182 -35.91 26.91 8.67
N LEU A 183 -35.37 27.42 7.55
CA LEU A 183 -34.90 26.57 6.46
C LEU A 183 -33.61 25.82 6.84
N THR A 184 -33.47 24.62 6.29
CA THR A 184 -32.25 23.82 6.39
C THR A 184 -31.15 24.37 5.47
N PHE A 185 -29.88 24.13 5.82
CA PHE A 185 -28.76 24.52 4.94
C PHE A 185 -28.84 23.92 3.53
N GLN A 186 -29.51 22.78 3.37
CA GLN A 186 -29.74 22.18 2.05
C GLN A 186 -30.73 23.01 1.23
N GLU A 187 -31.85 23.40 1.81
CA GLU A 187 -32.86 24.25 1.16
C GLU A 187 -32.30 25.62 0.84
N ILE A 188 -31.54 26.22 1.78
CA ILE A 188 -30.86 27.51 1.55
C ILE A 188 -29.87 27.40 0.37
N THR A 189 -29.14 26.29 0.27
CA THR A 189 -28.24 26.05 -0.86
C THR A 189 -29.01 25.96 -2.18
N THR A 190 -30.11 25.22 -2.22
CA THR A 190 -30.97 25.13 -3.41
C THR A 190 -31.53 26.49 -3.82
N THR A 191 -31.98 27.28 -2.85
CA THR A 191 -32.48 28.64 -3.08
C THR A 191 -31.40 29.57 -3.63
N LEU A 192 -30.20 29.56 -3.04
CA LEU A 192 -29.08 30.39 -3.50
C LEU A 192 -28.57 29.97 -4.88
N ASN A 193 -28.49 28.67 -5.16
CA ASN A 193 -28.16 28.16 -6.49
C ASN A 193 -29.23 28.57 -7.52
N GLY A 194 -30.51 28.56 -7.14
CA GLY A 194 -31.62 29.06 -7.97
C GLY A 194 -31.57 30.57 -8.25
N LEU A 195 -30.92 31.34 -7.37
CA LEU A 195 -30.65 32.78 -7.53
C LEU A 195 -29.32 33.06 -8.28
N GLY A 196 -28.62 32.02 -8.73
CA GLY A 196 -27.40 32.12 -9.54
C GLY A 196 -26.08 32.08 -8.75
N TYR A 197 -26.10 31.81 -7.45
CA TYR A 197 -24.89 31.62 -6.66
C TYR A 197 -24.48 30.14 -6.70
N ASP A 198 -23.40 29.75 -7.37
CA ASP A 198 -22.94 28.34 -7.41
C ASP A 198 -22.23 27.95 -6.10
N VAL A 199 -23.00 27.46 -5.11
CA VAL A 199 -22.52 27.22 -3.75
C VAL A 199 -22.84 25.83 -3.23
N SER A 200 -21.97 25.32 -2.36
CA SER A 200 -22.18 24.06 -1.65
C SER A 200 -22.82 24.27 -0.28
N LYS A 201 -23.50 23.25 0.24
CA LYS A 201 -24.00 23.23 1.64
C LYS A 201 -22.91 23.55 2.65
N ALA A 202 -21.68 23.05 2.43
CA ALA A 202 -20.54 23.32 3.29
C ALA A 202 -20.11 24.80 3.25
N THR A 203 -20.29 25.48 2.12
CA THR A 203 -20.05 26.92 1.99
C THR A 203 -21.09 27.71 2.78
N VAL A 204 -22.39 27.39 2.63
CA VAL A 204 -23.49 28.08 3.33
C VAL A 204 -23.36 27.92 4.85
N ASN A 205 -23.15 26.69 5.33
CA ASN A 205 -22.99 26.41 6.76
C ASN A 205 -21.81 27.21 7.37
N ARG A 206 -20.65 27.20 6.68
CA ARG A 206 -19.46 27.94 7.13
C ARG A 206 -19.72 29.43 7.24
N ARG A 207 -20.41 30.03 6.25
CA ARG A 207 -20.73 31.46 6.24
C ARG A 207 -21.66 31.86 7.38
N TYR A 208 -22.68 31.05 7.65
CA TYR A 208 -23.58 31.27 8.78
C TYR A 208 -22.86 31.17 10.12
N LEU A 209 -22.01 30.16 10.31
CA LEU A 209 -21.23 29.99 11.54
C LEU A 209 -20.24 31.14 11.76
N SER A 210 -19.52 31.58 10.73
CA SER A 210 -18.63 32.75 10.83
C SER A 210 -19.38 34.01 11.23
N TYR A 211 -20.57 34.25 10.66
CA TYR A 211 -21.44 35.36 11.08
C TYR A 211 -21.88 35.24 12.54
N ALA A 212 -22.32 34.05 12.98
CA ALA A 212 -22.75 33.83 14.36
C ALA A 212 -21.62 34.02 15.38
N GLU A 213 -20.39 33.61 15.04
CA GLU A 213 -19.19 33.83 15.85
C GLU A 213 -18.84 35.32 15.93
N GLU A 214 -18.88 36.06 14.82
CA GLU A 214 -18.65 37.51 14.81
C GLU A 214 -19.69 38.26 15.65
N GLN A 215 -20.97 37.91 15.55
CA GLN A 215 -22.04 38.53 16.35
C GLN A 215 -21.92 38.23 17.85
N ASN A 216 -21.43 37.04 18.23
CA ASN A 216 -21.18 36.70 19.62
C ASN A 216 -19.98 37.45 20.20
N ASN A 217 -18.94 37.67 19.40
CA ASN A 217 -17.75 38.43 19.82
C ASN A 217 -18.02 39.93 19.96
N ILE A 218 -18.99 40.50 19.23
CA ILE A 218 -19.38 41.91 19.33
C ILE A 218 -20.26 42.18 20.58
N LYS A 219 -20.89 41.14 21.13
CA LYS A 219 -21.78 41.24 22.31
C LYS A 219 -21.07 41.03 23.66
N GLN A 220 -19.77 40.70 23.66
CA GLN A 220 -18.92 40.63 24.85
C GLN A 220 -18.14 41.93 25.02
#